data_AF-A0A8E4END7-F1
#
_entry.id   AF-A0A8E4END7-F1
#
_cell.length_a   1.000
_cell.length_b   1.000
_cell.length_c   1.000
_cell.angle_alpha   90.00
_cell.angle_beta   90.00
_cell.angle_gamma   90.00
#
_symmetry.space_group_name_H-M   'P 1'
#
loop_
_entity.id
_entity.type
_entity.pdbx_description
1 polymer ?
#
loop_
_entity_poly.entity_id
_entity_poly.type
_entity_poly.pdbx_seq_one_letter_code
_entity_poly.pdbx_strand_id
1 'polypeptide(L)'
;MHLQPKAQAALKAAYTAQGRTLRRTRGGFAAMPAQVQTSGPVQIQAFTRRCINWLDNAGLVQLDDPQFPNTITLNQRGVAYAEQLLRDEPAARGKAGAQ
;
A
#
# COMPACT_ATOMS: atom_id res chain seq x y z
N MET A 1 1.73 15.75 -9.27
CA MET A 1 0.91 14.51 -9.41
C MET A 1 0.03 14.42 -8.18
N HIS A 2 -1.31 14.43 -8.31
CA HIS A 2 -2.21 14.37 -7.15
C HIS A 2 -2.80 12.96 -7.05
N LEU A 3 -2.19 12.12 -6.20
CA LEU A 3 -2.67 10.76 -5.98
C LEU A 3 -3.85 10.79 -4.99
N GLN A 4 -4.90 10.00 -5.24
CA GLN A 4 -6.05 9.95 -4.34
C GLN A 4 -5.64 9.41 -2.96
N PRO A 5 -6.27 9.86 -1.86
CA PRO A 5 -5.89 9.44 -0.51
C PRO A 5 -5.88 7.92 -0.30
N LYS A 6 -6.84 7.20 -0.91
CA LYS A 6 -6.90 5.73 -0.85
C LYS A 6 -5.74 5.05 -1.58
N ALA A 7 -5.27 5.63 -2.68
CA ALA A 7 -4.11 5.13 -3.40
C ALA A 7 -2.80 5.48 -2.67
N GLN A 8 -2.72 6.63 -1.99
CA GLN A 8 -1.60 6.94 -1.10
C GLN A 8 -1.51 5.94 0.06
N ALA A 9 -2.64 5.58 0.67
CA ALA A 9 -2.69 4.55 1.71
C ALA A 9 -2.24 3.18 1.18
N ALA A 10 -2.68 2.80 -0.02
CA ALA A 10 -2.23 1.56 -0.69
C ALA A 10 -0.72 1.56 -0.96
N LEU A 11 -0.17 2.70 -1.41
CA LEU A 11 1.26 2.86 -1.65
C LEU A 11 2.07 2.71 -0.36
N LYS A 12 1.62 3.34 0.73
CA LYS A 12 2.26 3.23 2.05
C LYS A 12 2.21 1.81 2.59
N ALA A 13 1.06 1.17 2.50
CA ALA A 13 0.90 -0.23 2.91
C ALA A 13 1.78 -1.17 2.08
N ALA A 14 1.88 -0.96 0.77
CA ALA A 14 2.78 -1.71 -0.09
C ALA A 14 4.24 -1.48 0.33
N TYR A 15 4.64 -0.24 0.64
CA TYR A 15 6.01 0.09 1.03
C TYR A 15 6.45 -0.59 2.33
N THR A 16 5.55 -0.72 3.31
CA THR A 16 5.82 -1.41 4.59
C THR A 16 5.68 -2.94 4.49
N ALA A 17 5.14 -3.46 3.39
CA ALA A 17 4.95 -4.89 3.18
C ALA A 17 6.26 -5.63 2.88
N GLN A 18 6.29 -6.93 3.15
CA GLN A 18 7.41 -7.77 2.72
C GLN A 18 7.53 -7.76 1.20
N GLY A 19 8.73 -7.42 0.70
CA GLY A 19 8.99 -7.37 -0.74
C GLY A 19 8.33 -6.19 -1.47
N ARG A 20 7.78 -5.21 -0.74
CA ARG A 20 7.14 -4.02 -1.32
C ARG A 20 5.97 -4.35 -2.26
N THR A 21 5.17 -5.35 -1.90
CA THR A 21 4.10 -5.89 -2.75
C THR A 21 2.71 -5.83 -2.11
N LEU A 22 1.68 -5.78 -2.95
CA LEU A 22 0.29 -6.08 -2.60
C LEU A 22 -0.12 -7.38 -3.30
N ARG A 23 -0.66 -8.32 -2.54
CA ARG A 23 -1.12 -9.62 -3.07
C ARG A 23 -2.63 -9.65 -3.15
N ARG A 24 -3.16 -10.31 -4.18
CA ARG A 24 -4.58 -10.53 -4.33
C ARG A 24 -5.08 -11.48 -3.23
N THR A 25 -6.17 -11.09 -2.59
CA THR A 25 -6.90 -11.85 -1.58
C THR A 25 -8.38 -11.88 -1.96
N ARG A 26 -9.19 -12.65 -1.20
CA ARG A 26 -10.64 -12.72 -1.44
C ARG A 26 -11.33 -11.35 -1.36
N GLY A 27 -10.79 -10.41 -0.58
CA GLY A 27 -11.36 -9.07 -0.39
C GLY A 27 -10.76 -7.96 -1.27
N GLY A 28 -9.79 -8.26 -2.13
CA GLY A 28 -9.09 -7.25 -2.93
C GLY A 28 -7.58 -7.49 -2.97
N PHE A 29 -6.79 -6.46 -2.74
CA PHE A 29 -5.33 -6.52 -2.68
C PHE A 29 -4.84 -6.07 -1.32
N ALA A 30 -3.93 -6.82 -0.72
CA ALA A 30 -3.54 -6.58 0.65
C ALA A 30 -2.01 -6.67 0.79
N ALA A 31 -1.46 -5.80 1.62
CA ALA A 31 -0.06 -5.85 2.03
C ALA A 31 0.11 -6.99 3.05
N MET A 32 1.03 -7.91 2.79
CA MET A 32 1.41 -8.89 3.81
C MET A 32 2.47 -8.25 4.71
N PRO A 33 2.27 -8.20 6.04
CA PRO A 33 3.25 -7.61 6.94
C PRO A 33 4.55 -8.40 6.92
N ALA A 34 5.69 -7.70 6.97
CA ALA A 34 7.01 -8.31 6.88
C ALA A 34 7.42 -9.16 8.09
N GLN A 35 6.80 -8.95 9.25
CA GLN A 35 7.12 -9.69 10.46
C GLN A 35 5.90 -9.77 11.38
N VAL A 36 5.33 -10.97 11.54
CA VAL A 36 4.31 -11.25 12.56
C VAL A 36 5.04 -11.86 13.75
N GLN A 37 5.34 -11.03 14.76
CA GLN A 37 6.08 -11.45 15.96
C GLN A 37 5.17 -11.98 17.08
N THR A 38 3.87 -11.72 16.99
CA THR A 38 2.90 -12.03 18.04
C THR A 38 1.77 -12.89 17.48
N SER A 39 1.35 -13.90 18.25
CA SER A 39 0.14 -14.67 18.00
C SER A 39 -1.10 -13.82 18.34
N GLY A 40 -1.59 -13.05 17.37
CA GLY A 40 -2.80 -12.23 17.50
C GLY A 40 -3.43 -11.93 16.14
N PRO A 41 -4.69 -11.46 16.11
CA PRO A 41 -5.37 -11.11 14.86
C PRO A 41 -4.65 -9.94 14.18
N VAL A 42 -4.06 -10.21 13.01
CA VAL A 42 -3.42 -9.18 12.19
C VAL A 42 -4.51 -8.45 11.39
N GLN A 43 -4.66 -7.16 11.62
CA GLN A 43 -5.53 -6.32 10.79
C GLN A 43 -4.81 -5.97 9.49
N ILE A 44 -5.29 -6.53 8.39
CA ILE A 44 -4.77 -6.25 7.06
C ILE A 44 -5.80 -5.43 6.29
N GLN A 45 -5.42 -4.23 5.87
CA GLN A 45 -6.28 -3.41 5.02
C GLN A 45 -6.27 -3.96 3.59
N ALA A 46 -7.47 -4.25 3.07
CA ALA A 46 -7.67 -4.61 1.68
C ALA A 46 -7.96 -3.37 0.83
N PHE A 47 -7.32 -3.28 -0.32
CA PHE A 47 -7.47 -2.25 -1.33
C PHE A 47 -8.16 -2.81 -2.57
N THR A 48 -9.03 -2.01 -3.19
CA THR A 48 -9.80 -2.45 -4.36
C THR A 48 -8.97 -2.37 -5.64
N ARG A 49 -9.38 -3.11 -6.68
CA ARG A 49 -8.80 -3.03 -8.03
C ARG A 49 -8.73 -1.59 -8.55
N ARG A 50 -9.73 -0.76 -8.23
CA ARG A 50 -9.76 0.66 -8.61
C ARG A 50 -8.58 1.45 -8.05
N CYS A 51 -8.17 1.19 -6.80
CA CYS A 51 -6.98 1.82 -6.22
C CYS A 51 -5.71 1.38 -6.94
N ILE A 52 -5.62 0.11 -7.30
CA ILE A 52 -4.47 -0.43 -8.04
C ILE A 52 -4.37 0.22 -9.41
N ASN A 53 -5.50 0.38 -10.12
CA ASN A 53 -5.51 1.04 -11.42
C ASN A 53 -5.06 2.51 -11.32
N TRP A 54 -5.33 3.21 -10.23
CA TRP A 54 -4.78 4.57 -10.03
C TRP A 54 -3.26 4.56 -9.83
N LEU A 55 -2.72 3.56 -9.13
CA LEU A 55 -1.27 3.42 -8.97
C LEU A 55 -0.59 3.02 -10.29
N ASP A 56 -1.24 2.15 -11.06
CA ASP A 56 -0.76 1.68 -12.35
C ASP A 56 -0.77 2.80 -13.40
N ASN A 57 -1.88 3.55 -13.50
CA ASN A 57 -1.98 4.74 -14.34
C ASN A 57 -0.96 5.83 -13.95
N ALA A 58 -0.57 5.89 -12.67
CA ALA A 58 0.48 6.79 -12.19
C ALA A 58 1.90 6.25 -12.44
N GLY A 59 2.04 5.03 -12.95
CA GLY A 59 3.33 4.39 -13.21
C GLY A 59 4.14 4.13 -11.94
N LEU A 60 3.48 3.88 -10.81
CA LEU A 60 4.11 3.66 -9.49
C LEU A 60 4.25 2.18 -9.13
N VAL A 61 3.56 1.30 -9.86
CA VAL A 61 3.56 -0.14 -9.63
C VAL A 61 3.92 -0.89 -10.90
N GLN A 62 4.27 -2.16 -10.71
CA GLN A 62 4.42 -3.16 -11.76
C GLN A 62 3.47 -4.31 -11.44
N LEU A 63 2.65 -4.67 -12.43
CA LEU A 63 1.73 -5.79 -12.37
C LEU A 63 2.42 -7.05 -12.91
N ASP A 64 2.16 -8.20 -12.30
CA ASP A 64 2.58 -9.50 -12.82
C ASP A 64 1.82 -9.88 -14.10
N ASP A 65 0.51 -9.65 -14.10
CA ASP A 65 -0.38 -9.82 -15.26
C ASP A 65 -1.21 -8.54 -15.47
N PRO A 66 -1.21 -7.93 -16.67
CA PRO A 66 -2.01 -6.74 -16.95
C PRO A 66 -3.52 -6.93 -16.77
N GLN A 67 -4.04 -8.11 -17.14
CA GLN A 67 -5.46 -8.42 -17.14
C GLN A 67 -5.93 -8.94 -15.78
N PHE A 68 -5.18 -9.89 -15.21
CA PHE A 68 -5.55 -10.58 -13.96
C PHE A 68 -4.41 -10.60 -12.94
N PRO A 69 -3.98 -9.44 -12.42
CA PRO A 69 -2.83 -9.41 -11.54
C PRO A 69 -3.12 -10.10 -10.23
N ASN A 70 -2.21 -10.96 -9.84
CA ASN A 70 -2.20 -11.58 -8.52
C ASN A 70 -1.23 -10.86 -7.58
N THR A 71 -0.20 -10.23 -8.13
CA THR A 71 0.84 -9.54 -7.37
C THR A 71 1.15 -8.18 -7.99
N ILE A 72 1.13 -7.16 -7.14
CA ILE A 72 1.44 -5.79 -7.53
C ILE A 72 2.69 -5.39 -6.77
N THR A 73 3.73 -5.01 -7.47
CA THR A 73 5.02 -4.66 -6.88
C THR A 73 5.29 -3.17 -7.03
N LEU A 74 5.79 -2.50 -6.00
CA LEU A 74 6.25 -1.12 -6.15
C LEU A 74 7.50 -1.08 -7.03
N ASN A 75 7.49 -0.23 -8.05
CA ASN A 75 8.69 0.06 -8.81
C ASN A 75 9.55 1.14 -8.09
N GLN A 76 10.74 1.43 -8.61
CA GLN A 76 11.64 2.42 -8.01
C GLN A 76 11.00 3.81 -7.82
N ARG A 77 10.11 4.22 -8.75
CA ARG A 77 9.39 5.50 -8.65
C ARG A 77 8.33 5.46 -7.56
N GLY A 78 7.60 4.35 -7.45
CA GLY A 78 6.64 4.10 -6.39
C GLY A 78 7.29 4.12 -5.01
N VAL A 79 8.47 3.53 -4.89
CA VAL A 79 9.29 3.56 -3.66
C VAL A 79 9.68 4.99 -3.31
N ALA A 80 10.31 5.73 -4.23
CA ALA A 80 10.72 7.11 -3.99
C ALA A 80 9.53 8.01 -3.62
N TYR A 81 8.38 7.82 -4.28
CA TYR A 81 7.17 8.58 -3.98
C TYR A 81 6.57 8.19 -2.62
N ALA A 82 6.64 6.92 -2.22
CA ALA A 82 6.22 6.49 -0.89
C ALA A 82 7.11 7.10 0.20
N GLU A 83 8.41 7.13 -0.01
CA GLU A 83 9.38 7.75 0.90
C GLU A 83 9.13 9.26 1.04
N GLN A 84 8.85 9.96 -0.07
CA GLN A 84 8.45 11.36 -0.05
C GLN A 84 7.15 11.55 0.74
N LEU A 85 6.13 10.73 0.49
CA LEU A 85 4.85 10.81 1.21
C LEU A 85 4.96 10.50 2.71
N LEU A 86 5.96 9.72 3.13
CA LEU A 86 6.23 9.47 4.55
C LEU A 86 7.04 10.61 5.18
N ARG A 87 7.91 11.27 4.42
CA ARG A 87 8.67 12.44 4.86
C ARG A 87 7.81 13.69 4.99
N ASP A 88 6.92 13.90 4.04
CA ASP A 88 6.03 15.06 3.97
C ASP A 88 4.77 14.89 4.83
N GLU A 89 4.56 13.71 5.44
CA GLU A 89 3.50 13.53 6.42
C GLU A 89 3.90 14.28 7.69
N PRO A 90 3.23 15.39 8.06
CA PRO A 90 3.47 15.99 9.37
C PRO A 90 3.12 14.94 10.43
N ALA A 91 3.89 14.87 11.51
CA ALA A 91 3.72 13.97 12.65
C ALA A 91 2.38 14.21 13.40
N ALA A 92 1.26 14.04 12.72
CA ALA A 92 -0.06 14.47 13.13
C ALA A 92 -1.01 13.28 13.15
N ARG A 93 -0.74 12.35 14.07
CA ARG A 93 -1.82 11.64 14.77
C ARG A 93 -1.46 11.24 16.20
N GLY A 94 -0.77 12.13 16.92
CA GLY A 94 -0.86 12.16 18.38
C GLY A 94 -2.22 12.69 18.84
N LYS A 95 -3.33 12.04 18.47
CA LYS A 95 -4.67 12.22 19.07
C LYS A 95 -5.52 10.95 18.84
N ALA A 96 -5.37 10.00 19.74
CA ALA A 96 -6.40 8.99 20.02
C ALA A 96 -6.44 8.75 21.53
N GLY A 97 -7.45 9.31 22.21
CA GLY A 97 -7.98 8.81 23.48
C GLY A 97 -7.22 9.13 24.77
N ALA A 98 -7.34 10.35 25.27
CA ALA A 98 -7.41 10.61 26.70
C ALA A 98 -8.54 11.62 26.92
N GLN A 99 -9.74 11.10 27.18
CA GLN A 99 -10.86 11.81 27.79
C GLN A 99 -11.24 10.98 29.01
#